data_AF-A0A0D1L481-F1
#
_entry.id   AF-A0A0D1L481-F1
#
_cell.length_a   1.000
_cell.length_b   1.000
_cell.length_c   1.000
_cell.angle_alpha   90.00
_cell.angle_beta   90.00
_cell.angle_gamma   90.00
#
_symmetry.space_group_name_H-M   'P 1'
#
loop_
_entity.id
_entity.type
_entity.pdbx_description
1 polymer ?
#
loop_
_entity_poly.entity_id
_entity_poly.type
_entity_poly.pdbx_seq_one_letter_code
_entity_poly.pdbx_strand_id
1 'polypeptide(L)'
;MTLEELKLAMRIDHNFDDGFIQRLKDTAEDYIKDAVTLSPNRDAFFQNNPKFDTAVMFLVGAWYEQRVSSMDKALQEIPFGVTNFIQQFRGAYTDGI
;
A
#
# COMPACT_ATOMS: atom_id res chain seq x y z
N MET A 1 6.80 1.00 -7.13
CA MET A 1 6.11 1.69 -8.26
C MET A 1 6.18 3.21 -8.14
N THR A 2 6.06 3.91 -9.26
CA THR A 2 5.89 5.37 -9.37
C THR A 2 4.43 5.79 -9.16
N LEU A 3 4.19 7.10 -8.95
CA LEU A 3 2.83 7.65 -8.84
C LEU A 3 2.01 7.43 -10.11
N GLU A 4 2.60 7.61 -11.30
CA GLU A 4 1.91 7.41 -12.57
C GLU A 4 1.51 5.95 -12.80
N GLU A 5 2.39 5.00 -12.47
CA GLU A 5 2.07 3.57 -12.53
C GLU A 5 0.92 3.20 -11.58
N LEU A 6 0.92 3.76 -10.37
CA LEU A 6 -0.16 3.56 -9.39
C LEU A 6 -1.50 4.10 -9.90
N LYS A 7 -1.51 5.35 -10.39
CA LYS A 7 -2.72 5.96 -10.97
C LYS A 7 -3.26 5.16 -12.13
N LEU A 8 -2.38 4.75 -13.05
CA LEU A 8 -2.76 3.92 -14.19
C LEU A 8 -3.40 2.60 -13.75
N ALA A 9 -2.84 1.94 -12.74
CA ALA A 9 -3.38 0.68 -12.22
C ALA A 9 -4.73 0.87 -11.52
N MET A 10 -4.95 2.04 -10.89
CA MET A 10 -6.23 2.45 -10.29
C MET A 10 -7.22 3.03 -11.31
N ARG A 11 -6.85 3.13 -12.60
CA ARG A 11 -7.65 3.77 -13.67
C ARG A 11 -7.98 5.23 -13.41
N ILE A 12 -7.05 5.96 -12.78
CA ILE A 12 -7.13 7.40 -12.56
C ILE A 12 -6.34 8.08 -13.68
N ASP A 13 -7.02 8.85 -14.52
CA ASP A 13 -6.46 9.50 -15.71
C ASP A 13 -6.30 11.03 -15.56
N HIS A 14 -6.55 11.56 -14.36
CA HIS A 14 -6.42 12.97 -14.03
C HIS A 14 -5.34 13.21 -12.96
N ASN A 15 -5.02 14.48 -12.73
CA ASN A 15 -3.99 14.92 -11.77
C ASN A 15 -4.53 15.72 -10.57
N PHE A 16 -5.86 15.92 -10.46
CA PHE A 16 -6.47 16.71 -9.39
C PHE A 16 -6.11 16.24 -7.97
N ASP A 17 -5.93 14.93 -7.80
CA ASP A 17 -5.63 14.31 -6.51
C ASP A 17 -4.19 13.80 -6.40
N ASP A 18 -3.26 14.18 -7.30
CA ASP A 18 -1.87 13.67 -7.31
C ASP A 18 -1.19 13.79 -5.94
N GLY A 19 -1.30 14.95 -5.30
CA GLY A 19 -0.72 15.17 -3.97
C GLY A 19 -1.38 14.32 -2.87
N PHE A 20 -2.67 14.00 -3.02
CA PHE A 20 -3.37 13.13 -2.08
C PHE A 20 -3.01 11.66 -2.30
N ILE A 21 -2.99 11.20 -3.55
CA ILE A 21 -2.61 9.83 -3.93
C ILE A 21 -1.16 9.56 -3.54
N GLN A 22 -0.25 10.52 -3.75
CA GLN A 22 1.14 10.41 -3.30
C GLN A 22 1.22 10.20 -1.78
N ARG A 23 0.48 10.99 -0.99
CA ARG A 23 0.44 10.84 0.46
C ARG A 23 -0.10 9.47 0.87
N LEU A 24 -1.16 8.98 0.22
CA LEU A 24 -1.70 7.65 0.48
C LEU A 24 -0.68 6.55 0.15
N LYS A 25 0.02 6.68 -0.98
CA LYS A 25 1.10 5.75 -1.38
C LYS A 25 2.19 5.69 -0.32
N ASP A 26 2.72 6.84 0.10
CA ASP A 26 3.79 6.91 1.09
C ASP A 26 3.33 6.30 2.43
N THR A 27 2.10 6.63 2.86
CA THR A 27 1.49 6.07 4.07
C THR A 27 1.29 4.56 3.97
N ALA A 28 0.87 4.06 2.79
CA ALA A 28 0.64 2.63 2.57
C ALA A 28 1.95 1.83 2.56
N GLU A 29 3.00 2.38 1.95
CA GLU A 29 4.34 1.80 1.94
C GLU A 29 4.85 1.66 3.38
N ASP A 30 4.82 2.73 4.16
CA ASP A 30 5.26 2.69 5.56
C ASP A 30 4.40 1.76 6.42
N TYR A 31 3.07 1.79 6.25
CA TYR A 31 2.16 0.92 6.97
C TYR A 31 2.49 -0.56 6.77
N ILE A 32 2.69 -0.99 5.52
CA ILE A 32 3.01 -2.39 5.20
C ILE A 32 4.40 -2.75 5.71
N LYS A 33 5.40 -1.87 5.54
CA LYS A 33 6.76 -2.09 6.05
C LYS A 33 6.78 -2.25 7.56
N ASP A 34 6.17 -1.31 8.29
CA ASP A 34 6.05 -1.32 9.76
C ASP A 34 5.35 -2.58 10.27
N ALA A 35 4.28 -3.00 9.58
CA ALA A 35 3.56 -4.22 9.93
C ALA A 35 4.42 -5.47 9.76
N VAL A 36 5.40 -5.48 8.85
CA VAL A 36 6.32 -6.61 8.67
C VAL A 36 7.47 -6.56 9.66
N THR A 37 8.12 -5.40 9.81
CA THR A 37 9.31 -5.23 10.65
C THR A 37 9.59 -3.76 10.96
N LEU A 38 10.17 -3.50 12.14
CA LEU A 38 10.69 -2.20 12.54
C LEU A 38 12.21 -2.09 12.36
N SER A 39 12.84 -3.08 11.71
CA SER A 39 14.27 -3.03 11.40
C SER A 39 14.62 -1.79 10.57
N PRO A 40 15.70 -1.06 10.92
CA PRO A 40 16.14 0.09 10.13
C PRO A 40 16.66 -0.31 8.73
N ASN A 41 16.99 -1.59 8.50
CA ASN A 41 17.50 -2.08 7.22
C ASN A 41 16.41 -2.68 6.32
N ARG A 42 15.14 -2.55 6.70
CA ARG A 42 14.01 -3.23 6.04
C ARG A 42 13.82 -2.88 4.57
N ASP A 43 14.24 -1.70 4.14
CA ASP A 43 13.90 -1.17 2.81
C ASP A 43 14.41 -2.03 1.66
N ALA A 44 15.57 -2.68 1.83
CA ALA A 44 16.15 -3.55 0.80
C ALA A 44 15.23 -4.71 0.41
N PHE A 45 14.43 -5.24 1.35
CA PHE A 45 13.50 -6.34 1.09
C PHE A 45 12.28 -5.91 0.25
N PHE A 46 11.87 -4.65 0.36
CA PHE A 46 10.69 -4.12 -0.33
C PHE A 46 11.04 -3.43 -1.66
N GLN A 47 12.30 -3.07 -1.85
CA GLN A 47 12.77 -2.46 -3.09
C GLN A 47 12.58 -3.40 -4.28
N ASN A 48 12.04 -2.87 -5.39
CA ASN A 48 11.81 -3.62 -6.63
C ASN A 48 10.99 -4.91 -6.43
N ASN A 49 10.06 -4.93 -5.48
CA ASN A 49 9.25 -6.09 -5.15
C ASN A 49 7.81 -5.96 -5.70
N PRO A 50 7.43 -6.69 -6.77
CA PRO A 50 6.11 -6.56 -7.38
C PRO A 50 4.95 -6.96 -6.45
N LYS A 51 5.20 -7.87 -5.49
CA LYS A 51 4.19 -8.21 -4.48
C LYS A 51 3.95 -7.04 -3.53
N PHE A 52 5.02 -6.35 -3.13
CA PHE A 52 4.91 -5.15 -2.30
C PHE A 52 4.14 -4.05 -3.03
N ASP A 53 4.52 -3.80 -4.28
CA ASP A 53 3.82 -2.86 -5.16
C ASP A 53 2.32 -3.19 -5.26
N THR A 54 1.96 -4.45 -5.48
CA THR A 54 0.54 -4.88 -5.54
C THR A 54 -0.19 -4.64 -4.22
N ALA A 55 0.47 -4.91 -3.08
CA ALA A 55 -0.11 -4.69 -1.76
C ALA A 55 -0.35 -3.19 -1.48
N VAL A 56 0.60 -2.33 -1.85
CA VAL A 56 0.48 -0.87 -1.78
C VAL A 56 -0.69 -0.40 -2.62
N MET A 57 -0.79 -0.84 -3.87
CA MET A 57 -1.89 -0.48 -4.77
C MET A 57 -3.26 -0.86 -4.21
N PHE A 58 -3.42 -2.07 -3.64
CA PHE A 58 -4.67 -2.49 -3.04
C PHE A 58 -5.07 -1.63 -1.83
N LEU A 59 -4.09 -1.26 -1.00
CA LEU A 59 -4.35 -0.43 0.18
C LEU A 59 -4.70 1.01 -0.21
N VAL A 60 -3.95 1.61 -1.13
CA VAL A 60 -4.23 2.96 -1.65
C VAL A 60 -5.59 3.01 -2.34
N GLY A 61 -5.91 2.00 -3.17
CA GLY A 61 -7.22 1.88 -3.82
C GLY A 61 -8.37 1.93 -2.80
N ALA A 62 -8.28 1.13 -1.74
CA ALA A 62 -9.30 1.11 -0.70
C ALA A 62 -9.43 2.45 0.03
N TRP A 63 -8.32 3.09 0.42
CA TRP A 63 -8.35 4.40 1.09
C TRP A 63 -8.84 5.53 0.18
N TYR A 64 -8.48 5.50 -1.10
CA TYR A 64 -8.93 6.48 -2.07
C TYR A 64 -10.44 6.36 -2.32
N GLU A 65 -10.96 5.14 -2.51
CA GLU A 65 -12.40 4.89 -2.65
C GLU A 65 -13.21 5.31 -1.41
N GLN A 66 -12.68 5.10 -0.20
CA GLN A 66 -13.32 5.54 1.04
C GLN A 66 -13.51 7.06 1.10
N ARG A 67 -12.58 7.85 0.55
CA ARG A 67 -12.74 9.31 0.46
C ARG A 67 -13.82 9.71 -0.56
N VAL A 68 -13.86 9.02 -1.70
CA VAL A 68 -14.78 9.35 -2.81
C VAL A 68 -16.22 8.93 -2.48
N SER A 69 -16.41 7.85 -1.74
CA SER A 69 -17.72 7.38 -1.30
C SER A 69 -18.26 8.29 -0.19
N SER A 70 -19.37 8.99 -0.45
CA SER A 70 -20.19 9.59 0.62
C SER A 70 -20.60 8.48 1.59
N MET A 71 -20.35 8.69 2.88
CA MET A 71 -20.41 7.70 3.95
C MET A 71 -21.70 6.87 3.95
N ASP A 72 -21.54 5.54 3.98
CA ASP A 72 -22.54 4.54 4.45
C ASP A 72 -21.90 3.13 4.59
N LYS A 73 -20.73 2.89 3.98
CA LYS A 73 -19.92 1.71 4.31
C LYS A 73 -19.16 1.98 5.61
N ALA A 74 -19.52 1.26 6.68
CA ALA A 74 -18.74 1.19 7.91
C ALA A 74 -17.24 1.12 7.59
N LEU A 75 -16.40 1.86 8.34
CA LEU A 75 -14.93 1.84 8.27
C LEU A 75 -14.46 0.45 7.84
N GLN A 76 -14.08 0.28 6.57
CA GLN A 76 -13.77 -1.05 6.09
C GLN A 76 -12.44 -1.47 6.70
N GLU A 77 -12.43 -2.71 7.21
CA GLU A 77 -11.22 -3.44 7.56
C GLU A 77 -10.18 -3.31 6.43
N ILE A 78 -8.90 -3.40 6.79
CA ILE A 78 -7.82 -3.50 5.83
C ILE A 78 -8.20 -4.57 4.80
N PRO A 79 -8.15 -4.27 3.49
CA PRO A 79 -8.58 -5.22 2.48
C PRO A 79 -7.91 -6.57 2.71
N PHE A 80 -8.69 -7.65 2.78
CA PHE A 80 -8.23 -8.99 3.15
C PHE A 80 -6.96 -9.42 2.38
N GLY A 81 -6.82 -8.99 1.13
CA GLY A 81 -5.63 -9.22 0.32
C GLY A 81 -4.33 -8.64 0.91
N VAL A 82 -4.38 -7.44 1.50
CA VAL A 82 -3.20 -6.75 2.08
C VAL A 82 -2.69 -7.50 3.31
N THR A 83 -3.58 -7.97 4.18
CA THR A 83 -3.20 -8.77 5.35
C THR A 83 -2.46 -10.05 4.96
N ASN A 84 -2.91 -10.74 3.91
CA ASN A 84 -2.22 -11.93 3.40
C ASN A 84 -0.83 -11.63 2.83
N PHE A 85 -0.65 -10.49 2.18
CA PHE A 85 0.67 -10.02 1.75
C PHE A 85 1.59 -9.76 2.95
N ILE A 86 1.10 -9.06 3.98
CA ILE A 86 1.86 -8.78 5.20
C ILE A 86 2.35 -10.08 5.86
N GLN A 87 1.49 -11.10 5.98
CA GLN A 87 1.91 -12.38 6.58
C GLN A 87 2.97 -13.11 5.74
N GLN A 88 2.84 -13.10 4.41
CA GLN A 88 3.86 -13.65 3.52
C GLN A 88 5.19 -12.90 3.63
N PHE A 89 5.16 -11.57 3.74
CA PHE A 89 6.37 -10.77 3.94
C PHE A 89 7.02 -11.05 5.29
N ARG A 90 6.25 -11.15 6.38
CA ARG A 90 6.78 -11.55 7.70
C ARG A 90 7.49 -12.90 7.66
N GLY A 91 6.95 -13.88 6.92
CA GLY A 91 7.58 -15.18 6.76
C GLY A 91 8.82 -15.19 5.85
N ALA A 92 8.90 -14.27 4.89
CA ALA A 92 10.01 -14.19 3.94
C ALA A 92 11.15 -13.25 4.38
N TYR A 93 10.86 -12.30 5.26
CA TYR A 93 11.82 -11.34 5.78
C TYR A 93 12.76 -12.03 6.78
N THR A 94 14.06 -12.03 6.49
CA THR A 94 15.07 -12.81 7.22
C THR A 94 16.03 -11.97 8.07
N ASP A 95 16.05 -10.65 7.89
CA ASP A 95 16.95 -9.74 8.60
C ASP A 95 16.40 -9.39 9.99
N GLY A 96 16.75 -10.17 11.01
CA GLY A 96 16.31 -9.96 12.40
C GLY A 96 15.66 -11.17 13.08
N ILE A 97 15.88 -12.38 12.54
CA ILE A 97 15.75 -13.65 13.27
C ILE A 97 17.09 -13.96 13.95
#